data_AF-A0A1Y0MJQ0-F1
#
_entry.id   AF-A0A1Y0MJQ0-F1
#
_cell.length_a   1.000
_cell.length_b   1.000
_cell.length_c   1.000
_cell.angle_alpha   90.00
_cell.angle_beta   90.00
_cell.angle_gamma   90.00
#
_symmetry.space_group_name_H-M   'P 1'
#
loop_
_entity.id
_entity.type
_entity.pdbx_description
1 polymer ?
#
loop_
_entity_poly.entity_id
_entity_poly.type
_entity_poly.pdbx_seq_one_letter_code
_entity_poly.pdbx_strand_id
1 'polypeptide(L)'
;MVYTIGYSQNNNSVLKEQEYKDNKGASRLTIGLGHTHVSEGKIDGDTKWLALASWSLNYDYWFSDKLAIGLQNDLILESFIIEHGDEELLERSYPIASVPVL
;
A
#
# COMPACT_ATOMS: atom_id res chain seq x y z
N MET A 1 9.39 10.27 2.03
CA MET A 1 8.91 10.27 0.62
C MET A 1 8.97 8.83 0.12
N VAL A 2 7.85 8.22 -0.28
CA VAL A 2 7.79 6.82 -0.75
C VAL A 2 7.77 6.83 -2.27
N TYR A 3 8.65 6.06 -2.91
CA TYR A 3 8.64 5.88 -4.36
C TYR A 3 8.13 4.49 -4.67
N THR A 4 6.96 4.39 -5.31
CA THR A 4 6.33 3.13 -5.68
C THR A 4 6.07 3.11 -7.18
N ILE A 5 6.48 2.04 -7.84
CA ILE A 5 6.12 1.72 -9.23
C ILE A 5 5.08 0.60 -9.15
N GLY A 6 3.93 0.78 -9.80
CA GLY A 6 2.84 -0.18 -9.74
C GLY A 6 2.19 -0.48 -11.08
N TYR A 7 1.66 -1.68 -11.20
CA TYR A 7 0.80 -2.12 -12.30
C TYR A 7 -0.62 -2.34 -11.78
N SER A 8 -1.61 -1.86 -12.53
CA SER A 8 -3.01 -1.93 -12.15
C SER A 8 -3.84 -2.52 -13.29
N GLN A 9 -4.66 -3.52 -12.97
CA GLN A 9 -5.59 -4.12 -13.91
C GLN A 9 -7.02 -3.89 -13.40
N ASN A 10 -7.87 -3.37 -14.29
CA ASN A 10 -9.31 -3.21 -14.05
C ASN A 10 -10.06 -4.28 -14.85
N ASN A 11 -11.00 -4.96 -14.19
CA ASN A 11 -11.88 -5.92 -14.85
C ASN A 11 -13.31 -5.33 -14.88
N ASN A 12 -13.75 -4.91 -16.07
CA ASN A 12 -15.12 -4.43 -16.28
C ASN A 12 -16.02 -5.59 -16.70
N SER A 13 -17.20 -5.70 -16.09
CA SER A 13 -18.26 -6.61 -16.50
C SER A 13 -18.69 -6.29 -17.92
N VAL A 14 -18.45 -7.23 -18.84
CA VAL A 14 -18.78 -7.12 -20.26
C VAL A 14 -20.29 -7.22 -20.44
N LEU A 15 -21.00 -6.09 -20.37
CA LEU A 15 -22.30 -5.92 -21.01
C LEU A 15 -22.24 -4.63 -21.84
N LYS A 16 -21.97 -4.81 -23.14
CA LYS A 16 -22.02 -3.75 -24.14
C LYS A 16 -23.48 -3.44 -24.48
N GLU A 17 -23.96 -2.25 -24.17
CA GLU A 17 -24.75 -1.43 -25.10
C GLU A 17 -24.81 0.04 -24.63
N GLN A 18 -24.35 0.94 -25.51
CA GLN A 18 -24.49 2.41 -25.48
C GLN A 18 -23.76 3.22 -24.38
N GLU A 19 -22.65 3.86 -24.75
CA GLU A 19 -22.07 5.15 -24.31
C GLU A 19 -22.30 5.72 -22.88
N TYR A 20 -22.52 4.88 -21.88
CA TYR A 20 -22.41 5.24 -20.47
C TYR A 20 -21.36 4.31 -19.83
N LYS A 21 -20.30 4.88 -19.26
CA LYS A 21 -19.29 4.13 -18.51
C LYS A 21 -19.90 3.70 -17.17
N ASP A 22 -20.70 2.64 -17.20
CA ASP A 22 -21.16 1.96 -15.98
C ASP A 22 -19.97 1.18 -15.41
N ASN A 23 -19.44 1.65 -14.29
CA ASN A 23 -18.35 1.00 -13.54
C ASN A 23 -18.93 0.16 -12.38
N LYS A 24 -20.25 0.08 -12.22
CA LYS A 24 -20.85 -0.71 -11.15
C LYS A 24 -20.46 -2.19 -11.27
N GLY A 25 -19.91 -2.72 -10.19
CA GLY A 25 -19.42 -4.09 -10.13
C GLY A 25 -18.04 -4.31 -10.74
N ALA A 26 -17.38 -3.26 -11.22
CA ALA A 26 -15.98 -3.33 -11.63
C ALA A 26 -15.07 -3.52 -10.42
N SER A 27 -13.96 -4.22 -10.66
CA SER A 27 -12.91 -4.44 -9.66
C SER A 27 -11.56 -4.06 -10.23
N ARG A 28 -10.75 -3.36 -9.44
CA ARG A 28 -9.37 -3.02 -9.79
C ARG A 28 -8.41 -3.66 -8.80
N LEU A 29 -7.42 -4.37 -9.33
CA LEU A 29 -6.31 -4.91 -8.56
C LEU A 29 -5.04 -4.16 -8.94
N THR A 30 -4.32 -3.65 -7.95
CA THR A 30 -3.05 -2.94 -8.14
C THR A 30 -1.98 -3.61 -7.31
N ILE A 31 -0.86 -3.93 -7.94
CA ILE A 31 0.36 -4.38 -7.27
C ILE A 31 1.47 -3.35 -7.51
N GLY A 32 2.26 -3.07 -6.48
CA GLY A 32 3.36 -2.13 -6.57
C GLY A 32 4.56 -2.58 -5.78
N LEU A 33 5.73 -2.12 -6.24
CA LEU A 33 7.02 -2.31 -5.61
C LEU A 33 7.58 -0.91 -5.34
N GLY A 34 8.09 -0.70 -4.14
CA GLY A 34 8.61 0.61 -3.75
C GLY A 34 9.65 0.56 -2.66
N HIS A 35 10.07 1.74 -2.26
CA HIS A 35 10.92 1.93 -1.08
C HIS A 35 10.24 2.87 -0.10
N THR A 36 10.13 2.41 1.14
CA THR A 36 9.60 3.17 2.28
C THR A 36 10.74 3.79 3.05
N HIS A 37 10.74 5.12 3.16
CA HIS A 37 11.73 5.85 3.96
C HIS A 37 11.27 5.97 5.41
N VAL A 38 11.99 5.33 6.33
CA VAL A 38 11.76 5.40 7.77
C VAL A 38 12.84 6.26 8.41
N SER A 39 12.44 7.34 9.09
CA SER A 39 13.35 8.33 9.70
C SER A 39 13.97 7.88 11.02
N GLU A 40 13.38 6.89 11.69
CA GLU A 40 13.69 6.51 13.08
C GLU A 40 14.39 5.14 13.17
N GLY A 41 14.88 4.63 12.06
CA GLY A 41 15.62 3.37 12.05
C GLY A 41 17.03 3.53 12.58
N LYS A 42 17.41 2.69 13.55
CA LYS A 42 18.80 2.57 14.01
C LYS A 42 19.41 1.30 13.43
N ILE A 43 20.44 1.43 12.59
CA ILE A 43 21.31 0.32 12.19
C ILE A 43 22.64 0.55 12.89
N ASP A 44 23.06 -0.39 13.74
CA ASP A 44 24.34 -0.34 14.48
C ASP A 44 24.53 0.91 15.36
N GLY A 45 23.45 1.42 15.97
CA GLY A 45 23.55 2.52 16.93
C GLY A 45 23.54 3.94 16.35
N ASP A 46 23.51 4.10 15.02
CA ASP A 46 23.35 5.40 14.35
C ASP A 46 21.92 5.58 13.82
N THR A 47 21.31 6.74 14.10
CA THR A 47 20.04 7.15 13.46
C THR A 47 20.29 7.39 11.99
N LYS A 48 19.75 6.54 11.12
CA LYS A 48 19.90 6.66 9.67
C LYS A 48 18.54 6.60 9.00
N TRP A 49 18.41 7.34 7.91
CA TRP A 49 17.28 7.20 7.00
C TRP A 49 17.34 5.83 6.35
N LEU A 50 16.40 4.96 6.70
CA LEU A 50 16.32 3.62 6.11
C LEU A 50 15.39 3.66 4.91
N ALA A 51 15.92 3.29 3.74
CA ALA A 51 15.13 3.05 2.53
C ALA A 51 14.83 1.55 2.45
N LEU A 52 13.68 1.14 2.97
CA LEU A 52 13.30 -0.27 3.07
C LEU A 52 12.46 -0.67 1.86
N ALA A 53 12.76 -1.81 1.24
CA ALA A 53 11.95 -2.34 0.16
C ALA A 53 10.54 -2.69 0.66
N SER A 54 9.52 -2.33 -0.11
CA SER A 54 8.12 -2.57 0.24
C SER A 54 7.28 -2.96 -0.97
N TRP A 55 6.24 -3.76 -0.72
CA TRP A 55 5.24 -4.15 -1.70
C TRP A 55 3.90 -3.53 -1.33
N SER A 56 3.14 -3.09 -2.32
CA SER A 56 1.77 -2.59 -2.13
C SER A 56 0.79 -3.49 -2.89
N LEU A 57 -0.29 -3.91 -2.24
CA LEU A 57 -1.38 -4.68 -2.84
C LEU A 57 -2.71 -4.00 -2.53
N ASN A 58 -3.30 -3.38 -3.55
CA ASN A 58 -4.52 -2.60 -3.40
C ASN A 58 -5.65 -3.23 -4.21
N TYR A 59 -6.83 -3.30 -3.61
CA TYR A 59 -8.03 -3.79 -4.27
C TYR A 59 -9.15 -2.76 -4.14
N ASP A 60 -9.72 -2.35 -5.25
CA ASP A 60 -10.85 -1.42 -5.29
C ASP A 60 -12.07 -2.07 -5.94
N TYR A 61 -13.25 -1.80 -5.40
CA TYR A 61 -14.53 -2.29 -5.89
C TYR A 61 -15.54 -1.16 -6.01
N TRP A 62 -16.14 -1.02 -7.20
CA TRP A 62 -17.15 0.01 -7.46
C TRP A 62 -18.56 -0.51 -7.14
N PHE A 63 -19.19 0.05 -6.11
CA PHE A 63 -20.61 -0.20 -5.82
C PHE A 63 -21.55 0.58 -6.74
N SER A 64 -21.06 1.68 -7.30
CA SER A 64 -21.72 2.51 -8.30
C SER A 64 -20.69 3.27 -9.13
N ASP A 65 -21.13 3.97 -10.18
CA ASP A 65 -20.25 4.79 -11.04
C ASP A 65 -19.48 5.88 -10.30
N LYS A 66 -19.93 6.27 -9.10
CA LYS A 66 -19.38 7.37 -8.32
C LYS A 66 -18.77 6.94 -6.99
N LEU A 67 -19.01 5.70 -6.56
CA LEU A 67 -18.60 5.21 -5.25
C LEU A 67 -17.87 3.89 -5.41
N ALA A 68 -16.64 3.86 -4.95
CA ALA A 68 -15.84 2.67 -4.79
C ALA A 68 -15.42 2.52 -3.33
N ILE A 69 -15.08 1.30 -2.95
CA ILE A 69 -14.35 1.03 -1.72
C ILE A 69 -13.05 0.37 -2.06
N GLY A 70 -11.99 0.77 -1.37
CA GLY A 70 -10.65 0.29 -1.55
C GLY A 70 -10.14 -0.38 -0.28
N LEU A 71 -9.27 -1.36 -0.45
CA LEU A 71 -8.39 -1.85 0.59
C LEU A 71 -6.96 -1.68 0.10
N GLN A 72 -6.24 -0.76 0.73
CA GLN A 72 -4.82 -0.52 0.46
C GLN A 72 -3.99 -1.31 1.46
N ASN A 73 -3.06 -2.14 0.98
CA ASN A 73 -2.17 -2.91 1.83
C ASN A 73 -0.73 -2.62 1.44
N ASP A 74 0.11 -2.37 2.43
CA ASP A 74 1.54 -2.18 2.27
C ASP A 74 2.27 -3.18 3.17
N LEU A 75 3.27 -3.86 2.61
CA LEU A 75 4.14 -4.82 3.28
C LEU A 75 5.58 -4.33 3.16
N ILE A 76 6.25 -4.12 4.29
CA ILE A 76 7.68 -3.84 4.31
C ILE A 76 8.41 -5.19 4.37
N LEU A 77 9.39 -5.40 3.50
CA LEU A 77 10.10 -6.69 3.36
C LEU A 77 11.34 -6.82 4.24
N GLU A 78 11.54 -5.88 5.16
CA GLU A 78 12.74 -5.78 5.98
C GLU A 78 12.36 -5.61 7.44
N SER A 79 13.20 -6.13 8.33
CA SER A 79 13.10 -5.91 9.77
C SER A 79 13.92 -4.69 10.18
N PHE A 80 13.37 -3.86 11.06
CA PHE A 80 14.06 -2.66 11.56
C PHE A 80 13.68 -2.38 13.01
N ILE A 81 14.57 -1.68 13.73
CA ILE A 81 14.37 -1.30 15.13
C ILE A 81 14.07 0.19 15.18
N ILE A 82 13.03 0.55 15.93
CA ILE A 82 12.61 1.93 16.19
C ILE A 82 12.82 2.22 17.68
N GLU A 83 13.39 3.37 18.02
CA GLU A 83 13.45 3.86 19.41
C GLU A 83 12.14 4.61 19.74
N HIS A 84 11.41 4.14 20.74
CA HIS A 84 10.20 4.78 21.25
C HIS A 84 10.45 5.32 22.67
N GLY A 85 10.59 6.64 22.80
CA GLY A 85 10.94 7.27 24.07
C GLY A 85 12.39 7.02 24.49
N ASP A 86 12.73 7.32 25.74
CA ASP A 86 14.13 7.36 26.20
C ASP A 86 14.81 5.98 26.26
N GLU A 87 14.08 4.86 26.28
CA GLU A 87 14.69 3.52 26.46
C GLU A 87 13.99 2.32 25.76
N GLU A 88 12.83 2.49 25.09
CA GLU A 88 12.09 1.34 24.54
C GLU A 88 12.47 1.07 23.07
N LEU A 89 13.25 0.00 22.84
CA LEU A 89 13.59 -0.48 21.49
C LEU A 89 12.48 -1.38 20.96
N LEU A 90 11.82 -0.94 19.89
CA LEU A 90 10.76 -1.69 19.24
C LEU A 90 11.25 -2.29 17.93
N GLU A 91 11.47 -3.59 17.92
CA GLU A 91 11.78 -4.34 16.70
C GLU A 91 10.49 -4.62 15.91
N ARG A 92 10.48 -4.23 14.64
CA ARG A 92 9.42 -4.55 13.69
C ARG A 92 9.97 -5.49 12.63
N SER A 93 9.38 -6.68 12.53
CA SER A 93 9.74 -7.67 11.51
C SER A 93 8.61 -7.82 10.49
N TYR A 94 8.92 -7.55 9.23
CA TYR A 94 7.99 -7.65 8.08
C TYR A 94 6.61 -7.02 8.33
N PRO A 95 6.54 -5.75 8.76
CA PRO A 95 5.27 -5.16 9.15
C PRO A 95 4.32 -5.03 7.95
N ILE A 96 3.04 -5.32 8.21
CA ILE A 96 1.93 -5.17 7.27
C ILE A 96 1.05 -4.02 7.77
N ALA A 97 0.71 -3.11 6.87
CA ALA A 97 -0.27 -2.05 7.09
C ALA A 97 -1.44 -2.24 6.12
N SER A 98 -2.67 -2.20 6.65
CA SER A 98 -3.89 -2.30 5.87
C SER A 98 -4.80 -1.12 6.18
N VAL A 99 -5.26 -0.42 5.15
CA VAL A 99 -6.07 0.80 5.28
C VAL A 99 -7.30 0.67 4.37
N PRO A 100 -8.53 0.73 4.92
CA PRO A 100 -9.73 0.86 4.11
C PRO A 100 -9.84 2.28 3.54
N VAL A 101 -10.26 2.40 2.28
CA VAL A 101 -10.44 3.66 1.56
C VAL A 101 -11.85 3.70 0.96
N LEU A 102 -12.45 4.89 0.88
CA LEU A 102 -13.79 5.15 0.34
C LEU A 102 -13.74 6.27 -0.70
#